data_AF-A0A2J8K049-F1
#
_entry.id   AF-A0A2J8K049-F1
#
_cell.length_a   1.000
_cell.length_b   1.000
_cell.length_c   1.000
_cell.angle_alpha   90.00
_cell.angle_beta   90.00
_cell.angle_gamma   90.00
#
_symmetry.space_group_name_H-M   'P 1'
#
loop_
_entity.id
_entity.type
_entity.pdbx_description
1 polymer ?
#
loop_
_entity_poly.entity_id
_entity_poly.type
_entity_poly.pdbx_seq_one_letter_code
_entity_poly.pdbx_strand_id
1 'polypeptide(L)'
;EHDSKGNKIAWKVEIEKLDYHHYLPLFFDGLCEMTFPYEFFARQGIHDMLEHGGNKILPVLPQLIIPIKNALNLRNRQVICVTLKVLQHLVVSAEMVGKALVPYYRQILPVLNIFKNMNGWAPP
;
A
#
# COMPACT_ATOMS: atom_id res chain seq x y z
N GLU A 1 -15.02 -8.88 -12.30
CA GLU A 1 -16.36 -9.47 -12.13
C GLU A 1 -16.58 -9.72 -10.63
N HIS A 2 -17.81 -9.60 -10.13
CA HIS A 2 -18.10 -9.90 -8.73
C HIS A 2 -18.38 -11.41 -8.61
N ASP A 3 -17.43 -12.17 -8.06
CA ASP A 3 -17.62 -13.59 -7.75
C ASP A 3 -18.07 -13.76 -6.29
N SER A 4 -19.05 -14.62 -6.06
CA SER A 4 -19.74 -14.85 -4.79
C SER A 4 -18.86 -15.56 -3.73
N LYS A 5 -17.57 -15.82 -4.01
CA LYS A 5 -16.62 -16.52 -3.12
C LYS A 5 -15.45 -15.67 -2.60
N GLY A 6 -15.49 -14.36 -2.86
CA GLY A 6 -14.45 -13.43 -2.44
C GLY A 6 -14.18 -12.46 -3.58
N ASN A 7 -14.22 -11.17 -3.27
CA ASN A 7 -14.04 -10.14 -4.29
C ASN A 7 -12.58 -10.18 -4.77
N LYS A 8 -12.32 -10.87 -5.89
CA LYS A 8 -11.05 -10.80 -6.62
C LYS A 8 -11.22 -9.89 -7.83
N ILE A 9 -10.21 -9.08 -8.13
CA ILE A 9 -10.20 -8.29 -9.35
C ILE A 9 -9.80 -9.19 -10.52
N ALA A 10 -10.52 -9.08 -11.63
CA ALA A 10 -10.18 -9.77 -12.85
C ALA A 10 -9.22 -8.89 -13.65
N TRP A 11 -7.95 -9.29 -13.71
CA TRP A 11 -6.93 -8.59 -14.48
C TRP A 11 -7.10 -8.88 -15.97
N LYS A 12 -7.21 -7.82 -16.79
CA LYS A 12 -7.28 -7.94 -18.26
C LYS A 12 -5.94 -8.30 -18.90
N VAL A 13 -4.85 -8.03 -18.19
CA VAL A 13 -3.47 -8.28 -18.60
C VAL A 13 -2.80 -9.02 -17.45
N GLU A 14 -2.00 -10.04 -17.76
CA GLU A 14 -1.20 -10.77 -16.77
C GLU A 14 -0.35 -9.80 -15.94
N ILE A 15 -0.39 -9.95 -14.61
CA ILE A 15 0.29 -9.04 -13.67
C ILE A 15 1.80 -9.01 -13.94
N GLU A 16 2.37 -10.15 -14.30
CA GLU A 16 3.79 -10.30 -14.62
C GLU A 16 4.20 -9.53 -15.88
N LYS A 17 3.25 -9.13 -16.74
CA LYS A 17 3.52 -8.35 -17.96
C LYS A 17 3.33 -6.85 -17.77
N LEU A 18 2.82 -6.41 -16.63
CA LEU A 18 2.61 -4.98 -16.35
C LEU A 18 3.93 -4.23 -16.17
N ASP A 19 3.91 -2.95 -16.55
CA ASP A 19 4.96 -2.00 -16.22
C ASP A 19 4.76 -1.47 -14.80
N TYR A 20 5.59 -1.96 -13.88
CA TYR A 20 5.50 -1.59 -12.47
C TYR A 20 5.87 -0.13 -12.21
N HIS A 21 6.71 0.50 -13.05
CA HIS A 21 7.05 1.91 -12.88
C HIS A 21 5.85 2.80 -13.12
N HIS A 22 4.93 2.39 -14.01
CA HIS A 22 3.72 3.12 -14.30
C HIS A 22 2.58 2.75 -13.33
N TYR A 23 2.29 1.46 -13.19
CA TYR A 23 1.06 1.01 -12.53
C TYR A 23 1.17 0.92 -11.00
N LEU A 24 2.30 0.50 -10.45
CA LEU A 24 2.39 0.32 -9.00
C LEU A 24 2.27 1.65 -8.24
N PRO A 25 2.94 2.75 -8.64
CA PRO A 25 2.73 4.06 -8.01
C PRO A 25 1.28 4.54 -8.14
N LEU A 26 0.64 4.34 -9.30
CA LEU A 26 -0.76 4.73 -9.53
C LEU A 26 -1.72 4.02 -8.56
N PHE A 27 -1.52 2.72 -8.32
CA PHE A 27 -2.29 1.99 -7.32
C PHE A 27 -2.01 2.49 -5.89
N PHE A 28 -0.76 2.79 -5.57
CA PHE A 28 -0.37 3.36 -4.27
C PHE A 28 -0.92 4.77 -4.03
N ASP A 29 -1.10 5.60 -5.06
CA ASP A 29 -1.80 6.88 -4.94
C ASP A 29 -3.25 6.69 -4.47
N GLY A 30 -3.88 5.59 -4.88
CA GLY A 30 -5.22 5.18 -4.43
C GLY A 30 -5.31 4.76 -2.95
N LEU A 31 -4.21 4.74 -2.18
CA LEU A 31 -4.25 4.49 -0.73
C LEU A 31 -5.08 5.55 0.02
N CYS A 32 -5.20 6.76 -0.52
CA CYS A 32 -6.03 7.82 0.05
C CYS A 32 -7.53 7.61 -0.16
N GLU A 33 -7.92 6.70 -1.07
CA GLU A 33 -9.31 6.46 -1.41
C GLU A 33 -10.05 5.73 -0.28
N MET A 34 -11.27 6.20 0.00
CA MET A 34 -12.19 5.62 0.98
C MET A 34 -13.57 5.34 0.38
N THR A 35 -13.77 5.68 -0.89
CA THR A 35 -15.07 5.58 -1.56
C THR A 35 -15.14 4.28 -2.36
N PHE A 36 -16.19 3.49 -2.13
CA PHE A 36 -16.46 2.33 -2.97
C PHE A 36 -16.92 2.78 -4.38
N PRO A 37 -16.43 2.16 -5.47
CA PRO A 37 -15.58 0.95 -5.52
C PRO A 37 -14.06 1.24 -5.59
N TYR A 38 -13.65 2.50 -5.62
CA TYR A 38 -12.25 2.91 -5.85
C TYR A 38 -11.30 2.36 -4.79
N GLU A 39 -11.66 2.46 -3.50
CA GLU A 39 -10.81 1.94 -2.42
C GLU A 39 -10.58 0.43 -2.51
N PHE A 40 -11.56 -0.31 -3.01
CA PHE A 40 -11.49 -1.76 -3.15
C PHE A 40 -10.52 -2.13 -4.29
N PHE A 41 -10.67 -1.51 -5.46
CA PHE A 41 -9.77 -1.74 -6.59
C PHE A 41 -8.34 -1.31 -6.29
N ALA A 42 -8.15 -0.17 -5.62
CA ALA A 42 -6.82 0.29 -5.23
C ALA A 42 -6.12 -0.75 -4.33
N ARG A 43 -6.78 -1.16 -3.25
CA ARG A 43 -6.21 -2.10 -2.27
C ARG A 43 -5.96 -3.49 -2.85
N GLN A 44 -6.91 -4.02 -3.62
CA GLN A 44 -6.73 -5.33 -4.25
C GLN A 44 -5.64 -5.28 -5.32
N GLY A 45 -5.57 -4.19 -6.10
CA GLY A 45 -4.53 -3.98 -7.11
C GLY A 45 -3.13 -3.95 -6.51
N ILE A 46 -2.95 -3.20 -5.40
CA ILE A 46 -1.69 -3.19 -4.64
C ILE A 46 -1.33 -4.61 -4.18
N HIS A 47 -2.28 -5.31 -3.54
CA HIS A 47 -2.03 -6.65 -3.00
C HIS A 47 -1.57 -7.62 -4.09
N ASP A 48 -2.31 -7.67 -5.20
CA ASP A 48 -2.01 -8.60 -6.30
C ASP A 48 -0.66 -8.28 -6.96
N MET A 49 -0.33 -7.00 -7.14
CA MET A 49 0.96 -6.57 -7.70
C MET A 49 2.13 -6.81 -6.74
N LEU A 50 1.94 -6.67 -5.43
CA LEU A 50 3.00 -7.02 -4.47
C LEU A 50 3.22 -8.53 -4.40
N GLU A 51 2.15 -9.33 -4.49
CA GLU A 51 2.24 -10.79 -4.44
C GLU A 51 2.95 -11.40 -5.67
N HIS A 52 2.71 -10.84 -6.86
CA HIS A 52 3.22 -11.38 -8.13
C HIS A 52 4.37 -10.54 -8.74
N GLY A 53 4.75 -9.44 -8.11
CA GLY A 53 5.72 -8.49 -8.69
C GLY A 53 7.18 -8.93 -8.58
N GLY A 54 7.53 -9.70 -7.56
CA GLY A 54 8.89 -10.22 -7.35
C GLY A 54 9.97 -9.14 -7.48
N ASN A 55 10.96 -9.38 -8.34
CA ASN A 55 12.10 -8.48 -8.55
C ASN A 55 11.75 -7.12 -9.19
N LYS A 56 10.52 -6.92 -9.68
CA LYS A 56 10.06 -5.65 -10.27
C LYS A 56 9.68 -4.59 -9.24
N ILE A 57 9.50 -5.00 -7.97
CA ILE A 57 9.06 -4.10 -6.89
C ILE A 57 10.20 -3.20 -6.43
N LEU A 58 11.39 -3.77 -6.25
CA LEU A 58 12.55 -3.07 -5.69
C LEU A 58 12.94 -1.81 -6.49
N PRO A 59 13.03 -1.84 -7.84
CA PRO A 59 13.34 -0.65 -8.64
C PRO A 59 12.32 0.49 -8.50
N VAL A 60 11.07 0.17 -8.17
CA VAL A 60 9.96 1.13 -8.12
C VAL A 60 9.80 1.74 -6.72
N LEU A 61 10.40 1.14 -5.69
CA LEU A 61 10.29 1.57 -4.29
C LEU A 61 10.43 3.09 -4.06
N PRO A 62 11.40 3.80 -4.68
CA PRO A 62 11.54 5.25 -4.47
C PRO A 62 10.30 6.05 -4.89
N GLN A 63 9.55 5.57 -5.89
CA GLN A 63 8.34 6.22 -6.40
C GLN A 63 7.14 6.03 -5.47
N LEU A 64 7.15 4.97 -4.65
CA LEU A 64 6.06 4.66 -3.71
C LEU A 64 6.09 5.53 -2.45
N ILE A 65 7.23 6.16 -2.15
CA ILE A 65 7.45 6.91 -0.90
C ILE A 65 6.50 8.10 -0.77
N ILE A 66 6.29 8.85 -1.86
CA ILE A 66 5.40 10.01 -1.87
C ILE A 66 3.93 9.60 -1.65
N PRO A 67 3.36 8.65 -2.42
CA PRO A 67 2.00 8.13 -2.18
C PRO A 67 1.78 7.66 -0.73
N ILE A 68 2.71 6.86 -0.19
CA ILE A 68 2.64 6.34 1.19
C ILE A 68 2.60 7.49 2.20
N LYS A 69 3.52 8.44 2.05
CA LYS A 69 3.60 9.62 2.92
C LYS A 69 2.30 10.43 2.85
N ASN A 70 1.75 10.64 1.65
CA ASN A 70 0.51 11.39 1.45
C ASN A 70 -0.67 10.70 2.14
N ALA A 71 -0.84 9.40 1.96
CA ALA A 71 -1.90 8.62 2.60
C ALA A 71 -1.82 8.69 4.13
N LEU A 72 -0.62 8.52 4.72
CA LEU A 72 -0.46 8.61 6.17
C LEU A 72 -0.71 10.04 6.69
N ASN A 73 -0.36 11.07 5.92
CA ASN A 73 -0.56 12.47 6.30
C ASN A 73 -2.03 12.92 6.33
N LEU A 74 -2.96 12.13 5.76
CA LEU A 74 -4.40 12.38 5.91
C LEU A 74 -4.88 12.25 7.36
N ARG A 75 -4.08 11.61 8.24
CA ARG A 75 -4.41 11.40 9.67
C ARG A 75 -5.74 10.68 9.88
N ASN A 76 -6.23 9.99 8.84
CA ASN A 76 -7.42 9.17 8.91
C ASN A 76 -7.02 7.77 9.40
N ARG A 77 -7.66 7.31 10.49
CA ARG A 77 -7.33 6.02 11.11
C ARG A 77 -7.48 4.83 10.17
N GLN A 78 -8.53 4.81 9.34
CA GLN A 78 -8.76 3.71 8.39
C GLN A 78 -7.68 3.67 7.32
N VAL A 79 -7.37 4.82 6.72
CA VAL A 79 -6.29 4.95 5.72
C VAL A 79 -4.94 4.56 6.31
N ILE A 80 -4.64 5.00 7.53
CA ILE A 80 -3.39 4.63 8.22
C ILE A 80 -3.31 3.12 8.42
N CYS A 81 -4.36 2.48 8.95
CA CYS A 81 -4.37 1.05 9.17
C CYS A 81 -4.15 0.25 7.87
N VAL A 82 -4.79 0.66 6.78
CA VAL A 82 -4.60 0.03 5.46
C VAL A 82 -3.18 0.26 4.95
N THR A 83 -2.69 1.49 5.01
CA THR A 83 -1.34 1.85 4.54
C THR A 83 -0.27 1.07 5.31
N LEU A 84 -0.44 0.88 6.63
CA LEU A 84 0.47 0.08 7.44
C LEU A 84 0.44 -1.40 7.05
N LYS A 85 -0.72 -1.98 6.73
CA LYS A 85 -0.82 -3.35 6.23
C LYS A 85 -0.13 -3.51 4.87
N VAL A 86 -0.33 -2.55 3.98
CA VAL A 86 0.36 -2.50 2.68
C VAL A 86 1.88 -2.37 2.86
N LEU A 87 2.34 -1.55 3.79
CA LEU A 87 3.77 -1.45 4.12
C LEU A 87 4.34 -2.77 4.63
N GLN A 88 3.60 -3.51 5.47
CA GLN A 88 4.01 -4.84 5.93
C GLN A 88 4.11 -5.84 4.78
N HIS A 89 3.17 -5.82 3.83
CA HIS A 89 3.23 -6.66 2.64
C HIS A 89 4.40 -6.28 1.73
N LEU A 90 4.61 -4.98 1.50
CA LEU A 90 5.70 -4.45 0.68
C LEU A 90 7.09 -4.88 1.17
N VAL A 91 7.33 -4.88 2.48
CA VAL A 91 8.66 -5.25 2.99
C VAL A 91 8.96 -6.75 2.89
N VAL A 92 7.94 -7.59 2.75
CA VAL A 92 8.08 -9.05 2.57
C VAL A 92 7.89 -9.50 1.12
N SER A 93 7.45 -8.61 0.22
CA SER A 93 7.09 -8.96 -1.16
C SER A 93 8.30 -9.28 -2.05
N ALA A 94 9.49 -8.79 -1.71
CA ALA A 94 10.72 -9.10 -2.43
C ALA A 94 11.96 -8.95 -1.55
N GLU A 95 13.02 -9.66 -1.92
CA GLU A 95 14.32 -9.55 -1.24
C GLU A 95 14.83 -8.10 -1.28
N MET A 96 15.51 -7.68 -0.23
CA MET A 96 16.12 -6.36 -0.08
C MET A 96 15.17 -5.15 0.03
N VAL A 97 13.85 -5.29 -0.21
CA VAL A 97 12.90 -4.15 -0.10
C VAL A 97 12.93 -3.52 1.29
N GLY A 98 12.92 -4.34 2.36
CA GLY A 98 13.03 -3.83 3.73
C GLY A 98 14.30 -3.01 4.00
N LYS A 99 15.46 -3.43 3.46
CA LYS A 99 16.71 -2.67 3.58
C LYS A 99 16.68 -1.40 2.74
N ALA A 100 16.11 -1.47 1.54
CA ALA A 100 15.97 -0.32 0.64
C ALA A 100 14.99 0.74 1.17
N LEU A 101 14.09 0.39 2.10
CA LEU A 101 13.16 1.32 2.74
C LEU A 101 13.82 2.20 3.82
N VAL A 102 14.94 1.76 4.40
CA VAL A 102 15.63 2.43 5.53
C VAL A 102 15.90 3.93 5.29
N PRO A 103 16.40 4.39 4.12
CA PRO A 103 16.66 5.81 3.86
C PRO A 103 15.40 6.70 3.91
N TYR A 104 14.21 6.09 3.80
CA TYR A 104 12.93 6.78 3.71
C TYR A 104 12.16 6.83 5.04
N TYR A 105 12.65 6.17 6.10
CA TYR A 105 12.00 6.16 7.42
C TYR A 105 11.69 7.56 7.96
N ARG A 106 12.62 8.51 7.79
CA ARG A 106 12.42 9.91 8.19
C ARG A 106 11.24 10.61 7.50
N GLN A 107 10.79 10.10 6.34
CA GLN A 107 9.66 10.67 5.60
C GLN A 107 8.32 10.05 6.01
N ILE A 108 8.33 8.78 6.40
CA ILE A 108 7.12 7.96 6.62
C ILE A 108 6.77 7.87 8.12
N LEU A 109 7.76 7.65 8.98
CA LEU A 109 7.54 7.37 10.41
C LEU A 109 7.04 8.56 11.25
N PRO A 110 7.36 9.85 10.98
CA PRO A 110 6.98 10.94 11.89
C PRO A 110 5.49 11.03 12.20
N VAL A 111 4.62 10.79 11.22
CA VAL A 111 3.16 10.85 11.41
C VAL A 111 2.64 9.71 12.30
N LEU A 112 3.30 8.54 12.28
CA LEU A 112 2.91 7.39 13.10
C LEU A 112 3.13 7.64 14.60
N ASN A 113 4.05 8.53 14.96
CA ASN A 113 4.28 8.89 16.37
C ASN A 113 3.03 9.46 17.04
N ILE A 114 2.16 10.13 16.27
CA ILE A 114 0.87 10.67 16.76
C ILE A 114 -0.06 9.53 17.18
N PHE A 115 -0.04 8.41 16.44
CA PHE A 115 -0.98 7.30 16.59
C PHE A 115 -0.45 6.12 17.38
N LYS A 116 0.85 6.08 17.68
CA LYS A 116 1.56 4.95 18.29
C LYS A 116 0.89 4.40 19.56
N ASN A 117 0.34 5.28 20.40
CA ASN A 117 -0.25 4.92 21.69
C ASN A 117 -1.78 4.95 21.68
N MET A 118 -2.42 5.05 20.51
CA MET A 118 -3.88 5.11 20.37
C MET A 118 -4.55 3.73 20.44
N ASN A 119 -3.99 2.83 21.25
CA ASN A 119 -4.58 1.54 21.62
C ASN A 119 -5.52 1.66 22.84
N GLY A 120 -5.56 2.84 23.46
CA GLY A 120 -6.34 3.12 24.66
C GLY A 120 -7.82 3.26 24.37
N TRP A 121 -8.58 2.27 24.82
CA TRP A 121 -9.88 2.44 25.46
C TRP A 121 -9.95 3.82 26.17
N ALA A 122 -10.79 4.73 25.68
CA ALA A 122 -11.25 5.84 26.50
C ALA A 122 -12.43 5.28 27.32
N PRO A 123 -12.33 5.17 28.67
CA PRO A 123 -13.50 4.81 29.43
C PRO A 123 -14.57 5.91 29.26
N PRO A 124 -15.86 5.55 29.34
CA PRO A 124 -16.96 6.52 29.25
C PRO A 124 -16.85 7.62 30.31
#